data_AF-A0A382P219-F1
#
_entry.id   AF-A0A382P219-F1
#
_cell.length_a   1.000
_cell.length_b   1.000
_cell.length_c   1.000
_cell.angle_alpha   90.00
_cell.angle_beta   90.00
_cell.angle_gamma   90.00
#
_symmetry.space_group_name_H-M   'P 1'
#
loop_
_entity.id
_entity.type
_entity.pdbx_description
1 polymer ?
#
loop_
_entity_poly.entity_id
_entity_poly.type
_entity_poly.pdbx_seq_one_letter_code
_entity_poly.pdbx_strand_id
1 'polypeptide(L)'
;MDERGFKESLDLIKDKPFNHGVILMYDEGPGNQSKDPSYWVGRTHEDQRLNGIQHGWKIAPCFMYNKEYFVGAGGLDCSLEHVNLNGHGLAYFTQHKGGVMHYSPKRIFKSSWSPPTEATILFQAY
;
A
#
# COMPACT_ATOMS: atom_id res chain seq x y z
N MET A 1 8.54 10.68 6.93
CA MET A 1 8.69 9.28 6.46
C MET A 1 9.58 8.56 7.46
N ASP A 2 9.21 7.35 7.89
CA ASP A 2 10.03 6.50 8.76
C ASP A 2 11.01 5.68 7.90
N GLU A 3 12.27 6.08 7.90
CA GLU A 3 13.33 5.44 7.14
C GLU A 3 13.58 3.99 7.58
N ARG A 4 13.38 3.68 8.87
CA ARG A 4 13.55 2.31 9.38
C ARG A 4 12.43 1.42 8.84
N GLY A 5 11.19 1.87 8.92
CA GLY A 5 10.04 1.17 8.35
C GLY A 5 10.19 0.95 6.84
N PHE A 6 10.71 1.94 6.11
CA PHE A 6 10.99 1.82 4.68
C PHE A 6 12.08 0.77 4.39
N LYS A 7 13.20 0.80 5.13
CA LYS A 7 14.28 -0.17 4.99
C LYS A 7 13.81 -1.60 5.31
N GLU A 8 13.06 -1.78 6.38
CA GLU A 8 12.48 -3.09 6.76
C GLU A 8 11.52 -3.61 5.67
N SER A 9 10.78 -2.72 4.98
CA SER A 9 9.92 -3.09 3.85
C SER A 9 10.72 -3.48 2.61
N LEU A 10 11.85 -2.81 2.36
CA LEU A 10 12.78 -3.16 1.29
C LEU A 10 13.42 -4.52 1.52
N ASP A 11 13.77 -4.86 2.76
CA ASP A 11 14.30 -6.18 3.09
C ASP A 11 13.20 -7.25 2.99
N LEU A 12 11.98 -6.94 3.47
CA LEU A 12 10.82 -7.82 3.33
C LEU A 12 10.58 -8.26 1.88
N ILE A 13 10.57 -7.33 0.91
CA ILE A 13 10.22 -7.68 -0.47
C ILE A 13 11.29 -8.55 -1.15
N LYS A 14 12.57 -8.43 -0.76
CA LYS A 14 13.65 -9.28 -1.29
C LYS A 14 13.47 -10.75 -0.92
N ASP A 15 12.83 -11.01 0.23
CA ASP A 15 12.55 -12.36 0.73
C ASP A 15 11.22 -12.93 0.19
N LYS A 16 10.50 -12.20 -0.67
CA LYS A 16 9.23 -12.66 -1.25
C LYS A 16 9.40 -13.15 -2.68
N PRO A 17 8.47 -14.01 -3.17
CA PRO A 17 8.48 -14.38 -4.57
C PRO A 17 8.36 -13.16 -5.47
N PHE A 18 8.98 -13.26 -6.65
CA PHE A 18 9.16 -12.15 -7.60
C PHE A 18 7.87 -11.39 -7.96
N ASN A 19 6.75 -12.10 -8.04
CA ASN A 19 5.43 -11.56 -8.38
C ASN A 19 4.62 -11.09 -7.16
N HIS A 20 5.26 -10.85 -6.02
CA HIS A 20 4.60 -10.28 -4.83
C HIS A 20 4.85 -8.78 -4.71
N GLY A 21 3.99 -8.11 -3.95
CA GLY A 21 4.12 -6.71 -3.62
C GLY A 21 4.04 -6.45 -2.12
N VAL A 22 4.45 -5.26 -1.71
CA VAL A 22 4.31 -4.76 -0.33
C VAL A 22 3.43 -3.52 -0.35
N ILE A 23 2.43 -3.49 0.51
CA ILE A 23 1.60 -2.34 0.84
C ILE A 23 2.39 -1.53 1.86
N LEU A 24 2.80 -0.33 1.48
CA LEU A 24 3.49 0.61 2.35
C LEU A 24 2.43 1.31 3.22
N MET A 25 2.14 0.73 4.38
CA MET A 25 1.06 1.21 5.25
C MET A 25 1.34 2.65 5.73
N TYR A 26 0.30 3.47 5.74
CA TYR A 26 0.38 4.86 6.14
C TYR A 26 -0.90 5.27 6.88
N ASP A 27 -0.84 6.40 7.59
CA ASP A 27 -2.01 7.00 8.23
C ASP A 27 -2.40 8.30 7.53
N GLU A 28 -3.70 8.58 7.44
CA GLU A 28 -4.26 9.83 6.91
C GLU A 28 -4.93 10.65 8.02
N GLY A 29 -4.58 11.92 8.12
CA GLY A 29 -5.18 12.89 9.06
C GLY A 29 -5.13 12.40 10.51
N PRO A 30 -6.24 12.44 11.28
CA PRO A 30 -6.30 11.92 12.64
C PRO A 30 -6.38 10.38 12.70
N GLY A 31 -6.38 9.69 11.56
CA GLY A 31 -6.55 8.24 11.46
C GLY A 31 -5.37 7.42 12.00
N ASN A 32 -5.61 6.10 12.05
CA ASN A 32 -4.66 5.05 12.45
C ASN A 32 -4.81 3.82 11.52
N GLN A 33 -4.97 4.05 10.22
CA GLN A 33 -5.22 3.01 9.20
C GLN A 33 -4.13 1.93 9.20
N SER A 34 -2.89 2.30 9.52
CA SER A 34 -1.78 1.35 9.66
C SER A 34 -1.96 0.32 10.77
N LYS A 35 -2.87 0.54 11.73
CA LYS A 35 -3.17 -0.39 12.84
C LYS A 35 -4.32 -1.35 12.54
N ASP A 36 -5.08 -1.12 11.48
CA ASP A 36 -6.22 -1.95 11.09
C ASP A 36 -5.97 -2.61 9.72
N PRO A 37 -5.61 -3.90 9.70
CA PRO A 37 -5.41 -4.65 8.46
C PRO A 37 -6.63 -4.64 7.53
N SER A 38 -7.84 -4.52 8.09
CA SER A 38 -9.09 -4.55 7.31
C SER A 38 -9.22 -3.34 6.39
N TYR A 39 -8.64 -2.19 6.77
CA TYR A 39 -8.58 -1.00 5.93
C TYR A 39 -7.93 -1.27 4.57
N TRP A 40 -7.04 -2.25 4.47
CA TRP A 40 -6.36 -2.54 3.22
C TRP A 40 -7.08 -3.57 2.36
N VAL A 41 -8.22 -4.11 2.80
CA VAL A 41 -9.03 -5.05 2.02
C VAL A 41 -9.96 -4.25 1.12
N GLY A 42 -9.89 -4.45 -0.20
CA GLY A 42 -10.64 -3.63 -1.15
C GLY A 42 -12.13 -3.53 -0.82
N ARG A 43 -12.76 -4.65 -0.43
CA ARG A 43 -14.21 -4.69 -0.17
C ARG A 43 -14.71 -3.79 0.97
N THR A 44 -13.84 -3.38 1.90
CA THR A 44 -14.23 -2.43 2.96
C THR A 44 -14.51 -1.05 2.41
N HIS A 45 -14.01 -0.73 1.21
CA HIS A 45 -14.25 0.52 0.48
C HIS A 45 -15.34 0.32 -0.56
N GLU A 46 -16.36 1.17 -0.54
CA GLU A 46 -17.55 1.02 -1.38
C GLU A 46 -17.23 1.09 -2.88
N ASP A 47 -16.36 2.00 -3.27
CA ASP A 47 -15.86 2.23 -4.63
C ASP A 47 -15.01 1.09 -5.18
N GLN A 48 -14.56 0.18 -4.31
CA GLN A 48 -13.73 -0.97 -4.67
C GLN A 48 -14.51 -2.28 -4.75
N ARG A 49 -15.83 -2.25 -4.56
CA ARG A 49 -16.72 -3.44 -4.66
C ARG A 49 -17.04 -3.78 -6.12
N LEU A 50 -16.00 -3.97 -6.91
CA LEU A 50 -16.07 -4.19 -8.35
C LEU A 50 -16.25 -5.68 -8.69
N ASN A 51 -17.00 -5.96 -9.76
CA ASN A 51 -17.14 -7.32 -10.28
C ASN A 51 -15.77 -7.88 -10.70
N GLY A 52 -15.51 -9.14 -10.34
CA GLY A 52 -14.25 -9.82 -10.67
C GLY A 52 -13.12 -9.59 -9.65
N ILE A 53 -13.28 -8.69 -8.68
CA ILE A 53 -12.35 -8.52 -7.57
C ILE A 53 -12.77 -9.42 -6.40
N GLN A 54 -11.86 -10.27 -5.94
CA GLN A 54 -12.14 -11.18 -4.83
C GLN A 54 -12.25 -10.44 -3.51
N HIS A 55 -13.15 -10.88 -2.63
CA HIS A 55 -13.48 -10.14 -1.39
C HIS A 55 -12.31 -9.94 -0.43
N GLY A 56 -11.32 -10.84 -0.46
CA GLY A 56 -10.12 -10.76 0.39
C GLY A 56 -8.93 -10.07 -0.28
N TRP A 57 -9.06 -9.59 -1.50
CA TRP A 57 -7.97 -8.91 -2.18
C TRP A 57 -7.71 -7.54 -1.58
N LYS A 58 -6.43 -7.21 -1.50
CA LYS A 58 -5.95 -6.00 -0.86
C LYS A 58 -5.74 -4.88 -1.88
N ILE A 59 -6.00 -3.66 -1.43
CA ILE A 59 -5.60 -2.44 -2.12
C ILE A 59 -4.17 -2.05 -1.71
N ALA A 60 -3.49 -1.31 -2.59
CA ALA A 60 -2.17 -0.77 -2.30
C ALA A 60 -2.08 0.66 -2.87
N PRO A 61 -2.53 1.68 -2.12
CA PRO A 61 -2.38 3.09 -2.52
C PRO A 61 -0.90 3.51 -2.57
N CYS A 62 -0.12 3.04 -1.60
CA CYS A 62 1.34 3.16 -1.59
C CYS A 62 1.92 1.76 -1.58
N PHE A 63 2.85 1.49 -2.51
CA PHE A 63 3.30 0.15 -2.78
C PHE A 63 4.79 0.07 -3.09
N MET A 64 5.32 -1.15 -2.97
CA MET A 64 6.65 -1.54 -3.40
C MET A 64 6.54 -2.86 -4.16
N TYR A 65 7.20 -2.95 -5.31
CA TYR A 65 7.31 -4.15 -6.14
C TYR A 65 8.77 -4.38 -6.51
N ASN A 66 9.11 -5.61 -6.88
CA ASN A 66 10.31 -5.84 -7.66
C ASN A 66 10.22 -5.05 -8.97
N LYS A 67 11.29 -4.33 -9.35
CA LYS A 67 11.29 -3.44 -10.52
C LYS A 67 11.00 -4.20 -11.82
N GLU A 68 11.62 -5.34 -12.03
CA GLU A 68 11.44 -6.13 -13.26
C GLU A 68 10.02 -6.69 -13.32
N TYR A 69 9.47 -7.11 -12.19
CA TYR A 69 8.07 -7.51 -12.11
C TYR A 69 7.13 -6.36 -12.44
N PHE A 70 7.35 -5.18 -11.85
CA PHE A 70 6.55 -3.99 -12.09
C PHE A 70 6.51 -3.63 -13.58
N VAL A 71 7.69 -3.63 -14.25
CA VAL A 71 7.79 -3.36 -15.69
C VAL A 71 7.11 -4.47 -16.50
N GLY A 72 7.35 -5.74 -16.16
CA GLY A 72 6.75 -6.90 -16.86
C GLY A 72 5.23 -7.00 -16.71
N ALA A 73 4.67 -6.48 -15.61
CA ALA A 73 3.24 -6.38 -15.39
C ALA A 73 2.57 -5.21 -16.15
N GLY A 74 3.37 -4.35 -16.81
CA GLY A 74 2.88 -3.16 -17.54
C GLY A 74 2.88 -1.88 -16.72
N GLY A 75 3.34 -1.92 -15.46
CA GLY A 75 3.40 -0.75 -14.57
C GLY A 75 2.03 -0.28 -14.09
N LEU A 76 1.90 1.03 -13.90
CA LEU A 76 0.62 1.66 -13.56
C LEU A 76 -0.19 1.92 -14.84
N ASP A 77 -1.47 1.56 -14.80
CA ASP A 77 -2.42 2.00 -15.82
C ASP A 77 -2.67 3.51 -15.65
N CYS A 78 -2.16 4.32 -16.58
CA CYS A 78 -2.32 5.77 -16.57
C CYS A 78 -3.47 6.26 -17.47
N SER A 79 -4.37 5.38 -17.89
CA SER A 79 -5.55 5.76 -18.68
C SER A 79 -6.58 6.56 -17.86
N LEU A 80 -6.46 6.58 -16.53
CA LEU A 80 -7.33 7.27 -15.60
C LEU A 80 -6.55 8.24 -14.68
N GLU A 81 -7.18 9.35 -14.32
CA GLU A 81 -6.51 10.47 -13.62
C GLU A 81 -6.34 10.27 -12.10
N HIS A 82 -7.05 9.31 -11.49
CA HIS A 82 -7.00 9.14 -10.03
C HIS A 82 -5.92 8.13 -9.61
N VAL A 83 -4.73 8.65 -9.29
CA VAL A 83 -3.52 7.85 -9.01
C VAL A 83 -3.71 6.69 -8.02
N ASN A 84 -4.57 6.83 -7.00
CA ASN A 84 -4.83 5.73 -6.05
C ASN A 84 -5.45 4.52 -6.72
N LEU A 85 -6.33 4.72 -7.71
CA LEU A 85 -7.01 3.62 -8.42
C LEU A 85 -6.03 2.86 -9.29
N ASN A 86 -5.04 3.54 -9.88
CA ASN A 86 -4.01 2.92 -10.72
C ASN A 86 -3.17 1.95 -9.87
N GLY A 87 -2.83 2.34 -8.63
CA GLY A 87 -2.14 1.47 -7.67
C GLY A 87 -2.96 0.25 -7.25
N HIS A 88 -4.28 0.42 -7.06
CA HIS A 88 -5.19 -0.70 -6.74
C HIS A 88 -5.32 -1.67 -7.91
N GLY A 89 -5.44 -1.15 -9.14
CA GLY A 89 -5.48 -1.95 -10.36
C GLY A 89 -4.29 -2.88 -10.48
N LEU A 90 -3.08 -2.37 -10.26
CA LEU A 90 -1.87 -3.20 -10.23
C LEU A 90 -1.90 -4.23 -9.10
N ALA A 91 -2.32 -3.86 -7.89
CA ALA A 91 -2.43 -4.79 -6.76
C ALA A 91 -3.43 -5.94 -7.04
N TYR A 92 -4.57 -5.64 -7.66
CA TYR A 92 -5.54 -6.65 -8.08
C TYR A 92 -4.99 -7.53 -9.20
N PHE A 93 -4.31 -6.95 -10.19
CA PHE A 93 -3.64 -7.73 -11.24
C PHE A 93 -2.61 -8.69 -10.65
N THR A 94 -1.79 -8.24 -9.71
CA THR A 94 -0.82 -9.08 -8.99
C THR A 94 -1.49 -10.25 -8.29
N GLN A 95 -2.57 -9.99 -7.54
CA GLN A 95 -3.31 -11.03 -6.83
C GLN A 95 -4.05 -11.99 -7.78
N HIS A 96 -4.56 -11.49 -8.90
CA HIS A 96 -5.16 -12.29 -9.96
C HIS A 96 -4.14 -13.27 -10.58
N LYS A 97 -2.88 -12.84 -10.72
CA LYS A 97 -1.77 -13.67 -11.22
C LYS A 97 -1.13 -14.55 -10.13
N GLY A 98 -1.77 -14.70 -8.98
CA GLY A 98 -1.33 -15.57 -7.89
C GLY A 98 -0.27 -14.96 -6.97
N GLY A 99 0.07 -13.68 -7.14
CA GLY A 99 0.92 -12.94 -6.20
C GLY A 99 0.18 -12.60 -4.90
N VAL A 100 0.94 -12.23 -3.87
CA VAL A 100 0.36 -11.76 -2.59
C VAL A 100 0.86 -10.36 -2.27
N MET A 101 -0.06 -9.52 -1.81
CA MET A 101 0.25 -8.20 -1.24
C MET A 101 0.50 -8.34 0.27
N HIS A 102 1.73 -8.08 0.69
CA HIS A 102 2.16 -8.12 2.10
C HIS A 102 2.02 -6.74 2.73
N TYR A 103 1.80 -6.67 4.03
CA TYR A 103 1.88 -5.39 4.74
C TYR A 103 3.32 -5.04 5.03
N SER A 104 3.67 -3.76 4.97
CA SER A 104 4.93 -3.29 5.53
C SER A 104 5.00 -3.66 7.02
N PRO A 105 6.19 -3.94 7.59
CA PRO A 105 6.30 -4.32 9.00
C PRO A 105 5.83 -3.21 9.97
N LYS A 106 5.92 -1.96 9.53
CA LYS A 106 5.57 -0.75 10.27
C LYS A 106 4.85 0.24 9.37
N ARG A 107 4.26 1.26 10.00
CA ARG A 107 3.80 2.47 9.31
C ARG A 107 4.99 3.19 8.67
N ILE A 108 4.86 3.58 7.40
CA ILE A 108 5.91 4.26 6.63
C ILE A 108 5.81 5.78 6.77
N PHE A 109 4.60 6.34 6.78
CA PHE A 109 4.42 7.78 6.97
C PHE A 109 3.02 8.09 7.49
N LYS A 110 2.84 9.34 7.90
CA LYS A 110 1.54 9.93 8.21
C LYS A 110 1.34 11.15 7.33
N SER A 111 0.28 11.15 6.53
CA SER A 111 -0.14 12.29 5.72
C SER A 111 -1.19 13.06 6.49
N SER A 112 -0.84 14.25 6.97
CA SER A 112 -1.73 15.09 7.77
C SER A 112 -1.79 16.49 7.17
N TRP A 113 -3.02 17.02 7.07
CA TRP A 113 -3.29 18.41 6.69
C TRP A 113 -3.02 19.39 7.84
N SER A 114 -2.97 18.89 9.08
CA SER A 114 -2.64 19.71 10.25
C SER A 114 -1.15 20.07 10.23
N PRO A 115 -0.79 21.35 10.48
CA PRO A 115 0.60 21.75 10.54
C PRO A 115 1.33 20.99 11.65
N PRO A 116 2.61 20.65 11.44
CA PRO A 116 3.41 19.99 12.45
C PRO A 116 3.55 20.90 13.67
N THR A 117 3.03 20.43 14.79
CA THR A 117 3.35 20.93 16.13
C THR A 117 4.47 20.08 16.73
N GLU A 118 5.22 20.63 17.68
CA GLU A 118 6.29 19.92 18.40
C GLU A 118 5.80 18.59 19.01
N ALA A 119 4.59 18.59 19.58
CA ALA A 119 3.91 17.39 20.06
C ALA A 119 3.68 16.37 18.92
N THR A 120 3.11 16.80 17.79
CA THR A 120 2.82 15.88 16.67
C THR A 120 4.05 15.34 15.96
N ILE A 121 5.20 16.04 16.01
CA ILE A 121 6.47 15.55 15.47
C ILE A 121 7.00 14.41 16.36
N LEU A 122 6.95 14.58 17.69
CA LEU A 122 7.39 13.56 18.64
C LEU A 122 6.51 12.29 18.60
N PHE A 123 5.20 12.43 18.38
CA PHE A 123 4.27 11.29 18.25
C PHE A 123 4.34 10.57 16.90
N GLN A 124 5.01 11.11 15.89
CA GLN A 124 5.25 10.42 14.62
C GLN A 124 6.44 9.45 14.68
N ALA A 125 7.29 9.55 15.71
CA ALA A 125 8.54 8.78 15.86
C ALA A 125 8.38 7.43 16.58
N TYR A 126 7.16 7.09 17.05
CA TYR A 126 6.82 5.85 17.74
C TYR A 126 5.74 5.07 17.00
#